data_AF-A0A4V1FD83-F1
#
_entry.id   AF-A0A4V1FD83-F1
#
_cell.length_a   1.000
_cell.length_b   1.000
_cell.length_c   1.000
_cell.angle_alpha   90.00
_cell.angle_beta   90.00
_cell.angle_gamma   90.00
#
_symmetry.space_group_name_H-M   'P 1'
#
loop_
_entity.id
_entity.type
_entity.pdbx_description
1 polymer ?
#
loop_
_entity_poly.entity_id
_entity_poly.type
_entity_poly.pdbx_seq_one_letter_code
_entity_poly.pdbx_strand_id
1 'polypeptide(L)'
;MVQILADIHTVEARIENRVSYPDTSLMVFNKEQSKVLEQHDVTLEQFKETYQFYLDNVKQMDKLYEVIIDTLSAREVKARTSYQPNQLKVEGTELRPVE
;
A
#
# COMPACT_ATOMS: atom_id res chain seq x y z
N MET A 1 -2.99 9.36 9.88
CA MET A 1 -1.62 8.78 9.90
C MET A 1 -1.63 7.28 9.58
N VAL A 2 -2.28 6.40 10.36
CA VAL A 2 -2.29 4.93 10.11
C VAL A 2 -2.61 4.56 8.66
N GLN A 3 -3.74 5.04 8.11
CA GLN A 3 -4.15 4.71 6.73
C GLN A 3 -3.14 5.21 5.69
N ILE A 4 -2.62 6.44 5.88
CA ILE A 4 -1.61 7.04 5.00
C ILE A 4 -0.34 6.16 4.97
N LEU A 5 0.19 5.77 6.13
CA LEU A 5 1.39 4.93 6.19
C LEU A 5 1.15 3.52 5.64
N ALA A 6 -0.01 2.93 5.90
CA ALA A 6 -0.39 1.65 5.31
C ALA A 6 -0.44 1.73 3.76
N ASP A 7 -0.96 2.82 3.21
CA ASP A 7 -1.00 3.05 1.76
C ASP A 7 0.39 3.30 1.19
N ILE A 8 1.23 4.13 1.85
CA ILE A 8 2.62 4.38 1.46
C ILE A 8 3.42 3.06 1.42
N HIS A 9 3.35 2.23 2.47
CA HIS A 9 4.06 0.95 2.48
C HIS A 9 3.52 -0.03 1.43
N THR A 10 2.22 0.02 1.12
CA THR A 10 1.65 -0.77 0.01
C THR A 10 2.21 -0.32 -1.35
N VAL A 11 2.37 0.99 -1.54
CA VAL A 11 3.00 1.57 -2.74
C VAL A 11 4.47 1.18 -2.83
N GLU A 12 5.22 1.33 -1.74
CA GLU A 12 6.63 0.95 -1.63
C GLU A 12 6.84 -0.51 -2.03
N ALA A 13 6.12 -1.45 -1.38
CA ALA A 13 6.19 -2.86 -1.70
C ALA A 13 5.83 -3.15 -3.16
N ARG A 14 4.86 -2.44 -3.75
CA ARG A 14 4.53 -2.59 -5.18
C ARG A 14 5.67 -2.15 -6.09
N ILE A 15 6.35 -1.06 -5.75
CA ILE A 15 7.46 -0.51 -6.54
C ILE A 15 8.67 -1.43 -6.45
N GLU A 16 9.03 -1.88 -5.24
CA GLU A 16 10.14 -2.82 -5.02
C GLU A 16 9.95 -4.12 -5.81
N ASN A 17 8.71 -4.62 -5.90
CA ASN A 17 8.40 -5.82 -6.67
C ASN A 17 8.40 -5.64 -8.20
N ARG A 18 8.42 -4.40 -8.72
CA ARG A 18 8.21 -4.11 -10.15
C ARG A 18 9.33 -3.32 -10.82
N VAL A 19 10.09 -2.54 -10.06
CA VAL A 19 11.10 -1.62 -10.59
C VAL A 19 12.47 -2.05 -10.08
N SER A 20 13.32 -2.54 -11.00
CA SER A 20 14.63 -3.11 -10.65
C SER A 20 15.74 -2.06 -10.47
N TYR A 21 15.54 -0.84 -10.98
CA TYR A 21 16.57 0.22 -10.96
C TYR A 21 16.32 1.21 -9.81
N PRO A 22 17.24 1.36 -8.84
CA PRO A 22 17.03 2.18 -7.64
C PRO A 22 16.60 3.62 -7.93
N ASP A 23 17.28 4.30 -8.85
CA ASP A 23 16.97 5.70 -9.19
C ASP A 23 15.57 5.85 -9.78
N THR A 24 15.16 4.86 -10.58
CA THR A 24 13.80 4.83 -11.14
C THR A 24 12.77 4.54 -10.05
N SER A 25 13.07 3.59 -9.14
CA SER A 25 12.20 3.26 -8.02
C SER A 25 11.96 4.46 -7.12
N LEU A 26 12.99 5.25 -6.81
CA LEU A 26 12.86 6.47 -5.99
C LEU A 26 11.99 7.53 -6.68
N MET A 27 12.21 7.77 -7.97
CA MET A 27 11.40 8.72 -8.73
C MET A 27 9.92 8.30 -8.76
N VAL A 28 9.65 7.01 -9.01
CA VAL A 28 8.29 6.46 -9.02
C VAL A 28 7.66 6.55 -7.63
N PHE A 29 8.43 6.22 -6.58
CA PHE A 29 7.97 6.32 -5.20
C PHE A 29 7.55 7.73 -4.83
N ASN A 30 8.38 8.74 -5.10
CA ASN A 30 8.05 10.14 -4.80
C ASN A 30 6.75 10.60 -5.48
N LYS A 31 6.54 10.15 -6.72
CA LYS A 31 5.32 10.44 -7.48
C LYS A 31 4.10 9.77 -6.86
N GLU A 32 4.19 8.49 -6.52
CA GLU A 32 3.06 7.75 -5.93
C GLU A 32 2.78 8.18 -4.49
N GLN A 33 3.80 8.51 -3.69
CA GLN A 33 3.64 9.07 -2.36
C GLN A 33 2.85 10.37 -2.40
N SER A 34 3.16 11.25 -3.35
CA SER A 34 2.42 12.51 -3.52
C SER A 34 0.93 12.27 -3.79
N LYS A 35 0.59 11.26 -4.60
CA LYS A 35 -0.80 10.88 -4.85
C LYS A 35 -1.50 10.30 -3.62
N VAL A 36 -0.79 9.49 -2.82
CA VAL A 36 -1.36 8.98 -1.56
C VAL A 36 -1.69 10.15 -0.64
N LEU A 37 -0.77 11.11 -0.48
CA LEU A 37 -1.03 12.28 0.36
C LEU A 37 -2.22 13.10 -0.13
N GLU A 38 -2.34 13.30 -1.45
CA GLU A 38 -3.50 13.96 -2.08
C GLU A 38 -4.82 13.21 -1.81
N GLN A 39 -4.83 11.88 -1.89
CA GLN A 39 -6.01 11.06 -1.60
C GLN A 39 -6.51 11.16 -0.15
N HIS A 40 -5.63 11.56 0.76
CA HIS A 40 -5.94 11.75 2.18
C HIS A 40 -6.11 13.23 2.57
N ASP A 41 -6.12 14.15 1.59
CA ASP A 41 -6.22 15.60 1.80
C ASP A 41 -5.11 16.14 2.74
N VAL A 42 -3.90 15.58 2.65
CA VAL A 42 -2.76 15.94 3.50
C VAL A 42 -1.63 16.52 2.65
N THR A 43 -1.04 17.62 3.10
CA THR A 43 0.17 18.17 2.47
C THR A 43 1.42 17.42 2.92
N LEU A 44 2.49 17.46 2.12
CA LEU A 44 3.78 16.88 2.50
C LEU A 44 4.33 17.45 3.80
N GLU A 45 4.11 18.74 4.06
CA GLU A 45 4.55 19.42 5.28
C GLU A 45 3.80 18.88 6.51
N GLN A 46 2.46 18.84 6.47
CA GLN A 46 1.64 18.28 7.55
C GLN A 46 1.99 16.81 7.85
N PHE A 47 2.25 16.02 6.81
CA PHE A 47 2.72 14.65 6.96
C PHE A 47 4.07 14.60 7.70
N LYS A 48 5.05 15.40 7.26
CA LYS A 48 6.39 15.44 7.88
C LYS A 48 6.35 15.91 9.33
N GLU A 49 5.58 16.94 9.64
CA GLU A 49 5.40 17.43 11.02
C GLU A 49 4.84 16.33 11.92
N THR A 50 3.78 15.66 11.47
CA THR A 50 3.17 14.57 12.22
C THR A 50 4.12 13.38 12.35
N TYR A 51 4.85 13.05 11.28
CA TYR A 51 5.84 11.96 11.30
C TYR A 51 6.99 12.25 12.27
N GLN A 52 7.48 13.49 12.28
CA GLN A 52 8.52 13.94 13.21
C GLN A 52 8.09 13.78 14.67
N PHE A 53 6.84 14.13 15.00
CA PHE A 53 6.30 13.89 16.33
C PHE A 53 6.45 12.43 16.76
N TYR A 54 6.14 11.47 15.87
CA TYR A 54 6.29 10.04 16.20
C TYR A 54 7.77 9.62 16.30
N LEU A 55 8.66 10.16 15.48
CA LEU A 55 10.11 9.91 15.60
C LEU A 55 10.67 10.36 16.96
N ASP A 56 10.19 11.49 17.47
CA ASP A 56 10.58 12.02 18.78
C ASP A 56 9.91 11.26 19.94
N ASN A 57 8.85 10.50 19.65
CA ASN A 57 8.02 9.79 20.61
C ASN A 57 7.95 8.30 20.28
N VAL A 58 9.08 7.60 20.46
CA VAL A 58 9.26 6.19 20.05
C VAL A 58 8.17 5.25 20.58
N LYS A 59 7.70 5.44 21.83
CA LYS A 59 6.61 4.60 22.39
C LYS A 59 5.28 4.76 21.65
N GLN A 60 5.03 5.95 21.12
CA GLN A 60 3.84 6.26 20.33
C GLN A 60 4.01 5.75 18.90
N MET A 61 5.23 5.80 18.36
CA MET A 61 5.57 5.19 17.07
C MET A 61 5.36 3.67 17.08
N ASP A 62 5.79 3.00 18.15
CA ASP A 62 5.62 1.55 18.32
C ASP A 62 4.13 1.16 18.25
N LYS A 63 3.30 1.82 19.07
CA LYS A 63 1.84 1.64 19.04
C LYS A 63 1.20 1.98 17.70
N LEU A 64 1.70 3.01 17.02
CA LEU A 64 1.23 3.37 15.68
C LEU A 64 1.50 2.22 14.69
N TYR A 65 2.70 1.63 14.76
CA TYR A 65 3.09 0.51 13.89
C TYR A 65 2.33 -0.78 14.20
N GLU A 66 1.98 -1.06 15.46
CA GLU A 66 1.06 -2.17 15.80
C GLU A 66 -0.24 -2.07 14.99
N VAL A 67 -0.87 -0.89 14.99
CA VAL A 67 -2.12 -0.67 14.26
C VAL A 67 -1.92 -0.70 12.73
N ILE A 68 -0.76 -0.26 12.23
CA ILE A 68 -0.43 -0.37 10.80
C ILE A 68 -0.32 -1.83 10.38
N ILE A 69 0.37 -2.67 11.16
CA ILE A 69 0.51 -4.11 10.90
C ILE A 69 -0.85 -4.80 10.90
N ASP A 70 -1.71 -4.49 11.87
CA ASP A 70 -3.08 -5.01 11.92
C ASP A 70 -3.89 -4.59 10.69
N THR A 71 -3.76 -3.32 10.28
CA THR A 71 -4.44 -2.77 9.09
C THR A 71 -4.00 -3.49 7.82
N LEU A 72 -2.69 -3.70 7.65
CA LEU A 72 -2.14 -4.41 6.48
C LEU A 72 -2.58 -5.88 6.47
N SER A 73 -2.54 -6.55 7.62
CA SER A 73 -2.98 -7.94 7.77
C SER A 73 -4.45 -8.09 7.42
N ALA A 74 -5.31 -7.20 7.90
CA ALA A 74 -6.74 -7.19 7.58
C ALA A 74 -6.98 -6.96 6.08
N ARG A 75 -6.23 -6.04 5.44
CA ARG A 75 -6.30 -5.80 3.99
C ARG A 75 -5.85 -7.02 3.19
N GLU A 76 -4.80 -7.72 3.63
CA GLU A 76 -4.31 -8.93 2.98
C GLU A 76 -5.35 -10.06 3.05
N VAL A 77 -5.95 -10.29 4.23
CA VAL A 77 -7.05 -11.25 4.40
C VAL A 77 -8.23 -10.88 3.49
N LYS A 78 -8.63 -9.60 3.49
CA LYS A 78 -9.72 -9.12 2.63
C LYS A 78 -9.42 -9.37 1.15
N ALA A 79 -8.20 -9.05 0.70
CA ALA A 79 -7.78 -9.26 -0.68
C ALA A 79 -7.84 -10.76 -1.07
N ARG A 80 -7.33 -11.64 -0.20
CA ARG A 80 -7.40 -13.10 -0.40
C ARG A 80 -8.82 -13.64 -0.44
N THR A 81 -9.70 -13.18 0.44
CA THR A 81 -11.10 -13.65 0.47
C THR A 81 -11.94 -13.06 -0.67
N SER A 82 -11.65 -11.84 -1.10
CA SER A 82 -12.28 -11.24 -2.29
C SER A 82 -11.80 -11.86 -3.61
N TYR A 83 -10.66 -12.56 -3.59
CA TYR A 83 -10.17 -13.35 -4.71
C TYR A 83 -10.99 -14.65 -4.80
N GLN A 84 -12.03 -14.67 -5.62
CA GLN A 84 -12.76 -15.89 -5.97
C GLN A 84 -12.00 -16.63 -7.09
N PRO A 85 -11.43 -17.83 -6.87
CA PRO A 85 -10.72 -18.58 -7.92
C PRO A 85 -11.65 -19.16 -8.99
N ASN A 86 -12.97 -19.06 -8.82
CA ASN A 86 -13.94 -19.84 -9.60
C ASN A 86 -14.37 -19.22 -10.95
N GLN A 87 -13.53 -18.36 -11.54
CA GLN A 87 -13.74 -17.83 -12.90
C GLN A 87 -12.73 -18.37 -13.94
N LEU A 88 -11.91 -19.37 -13.59
CA LEU A 88 -11.15 -20.13 -14.58
C LEU A 88 -11.69 -21.56 -14.63
N LYS A 89 -12.73 -21.76 -15.45
CA LYS A 89 -12.95 -23.08 -16.04
C LYS A 89 -11.85 -23.29 -17.07
N VAL A 90 -10.87 -24.14 -16.76
CA VAL A 90 -10.14 -24.87 -17.81
C VAL A 90 -11.06 -25.97 -18.32
N GLU A 91 -12.03 -25.59 -19.15
CA GLU A 91 -12.62 -26.54 -20.10
C GLU A 91 -11.75 -26.52 -21.36
N GLY A 92 -11.47 -27.72 -21.87
CA GLY A 92 -10.40 -27.99 -22.84
C GLY A 92 -10.22 -26.96 -23.95
N THR A 93 -8.96 -26.53 -24.11
CA THR A 93 -8.30 -26.02 -25.33
C THR A 93 -8.96 -24.96 -26.22
N GLU A 94 -10.12 -24.37 -25.95
CA GLU A 94 -10.63 -23.26 -26.77
C GLU A 94 -11.47 -22.25 -25.97
N LEU A 95 -11.04 -20.99 -26.01
CA LEU A 95 -11.68 -19.85 -25.34
C LEU A 95 -12.76 -19.23 -26.25
N ARG A 96 -14.01 -19.17 -25.78
CA ARG A 96 -15.06 -18.30 -26.34
C ARG A 96 -15.84 -17.57 -25.22
N PRO A 97 -16.30 -16.32 -25.45
CA PRO A 97 -16.97 -15.52 -24.43
C PRO A 97 -18.43 -15.97 -24.19
N VAL A 98 -18.90 -15.75 -22.96
CA VAL A 98 -20.21 -16.19 -22.45
C VAL A 98 -21.25 -15.08 -22.64
N GLU A 99 -22.39 -15.40 -23.25
CA GLU A 99 -23.67 -14.67 -23.10
C GLU A 99 -24.43 -15.19 -21.88
#